data_AF-A0A950HA39-F1
#
_entry.id   AF-A0A950HA39-F1
#
_cell.length_a   1.000
_cell.length_b   1.000
_cell.length_c   1.000
_cell.angle_alpha   90.00
_cell.angle_beta   90.00
_cell.angle_gamma   90.00
#
_symmetry.space_group_name_H-M   'P 1'
#
loop_
_entity.id
_entity.type
_entity.pdbx_description
1 polymer ?
#
loop_
_entity_poly.entity_id
_entity_poly.type
_entity_poly.pdbx_seq_one_letter_code
_entity_poly.pdbx_strand_id
1 'polypeptide(L)'
;MEPKVLFAPANVVPFESSYTLGKKVSAIQILPPGEDGIRRLGLITQLPEGAEVNVGGPGFNDRTVKVSWEGSSYFIFLEDLDTVKKRVASTAIG
;
A
#
# COMPACT_ATOMS: atom_id res chain seq x y z
N MET A 1 24.82 19.14 25.22
CA MET A 1 25.24 18.98 23.81
C MET A 1 24.52 17.73 23.31
N GLU A 2 23.39 17.89 22.62
CA GLU A 2 22.66 16.76 22.04
C GLU A 2 23.25 16.42 20.65
N PRO A 3 23.40 15.14 20.27
CA PRO A 3 23.91 14.79 18.96
C PRO A 3 22.82 15.04 17.90
N LYS A 4 23.13 15.93 16.97
CA LYS A 4 22.33 16.24 15.80
C LYS A 4 22.48 15.10 14.80
N VAL A 5 21.58 14.11 14.85
CA VAL A 5 21.61 13.02 13.88
C VAL A 5 21.00 13.51 12.56
N LEU A 6 21.86 13.93 11.63
CA LEU A 6 21.51 14.10 10.23
C LEU A 6 21.28 12.70 9.63
N PHE A 7 20.02 12.26 9.56
CA PHE A 7 19.66 11.19 8.65
C PHE A 7 19.42 11.80 7.26
N ALA A 8 20.18 11.33 6.28
CA ALA A 8 20.09 11.74 4.88
C ALA A 8 18.66 11.58 4.33
N PRO A 9 18.20 12.41 3.38
CA PRO A 9 16.91 12.21 2.73
C PRO A 9 17.02 10.99 1.81
N ALA A 10 16.59 9.82 2.31
CA ALA A 10 16.33 8.67 1.48
C ALA A 10 15.16 9.03 0.56
N ASN A 11 15.45 9.21 -0.74
CA ASN A 11 14.54 9.21 -1.87
C ASN A 11 13.04 9.05 -1.49
N VAL A 12 12.38 10.19 -1.23
CA VAL A 12 10.97 10.22 -0.86
C VAL A 12 10.17 9.94 -2.12
N VAL A 13 9.88 8.66 -2.37
CA VAL A 13 8.69 8.32 -3.13
C VAL A 13 7.54 8.90 -2.32
N PRO A 14 6.69 9.79 -2.86
CA PRO A 14 5.59 10.36 -2.09
C PRO A 14 4.56 9.25 -1.82
N PHE A 15 4.79 8.47 -0.77
CA PHE A 15 3.89 7.45 -0.23
C PHE A 15 2.69 8.09 0.49
N GLU A 16 2.14 9.16 -0.07
CA GLU A 16 0.85 9.75 0.29
C GLU A 16 -0.03 9.79 -0.95
N SER A 17 -0.07 8.66 -1.67
CA SER A 17 -0.98 8.49 -2.79
C SER A 17 -2.16 7.63 -2.32
N SER A 18 -3.34 8.23 -2.35
CA SER A 18 -4.60 7.50 -2.24
C SER A 18 -4.86 6.77 -3.56
N TYR A 19 -5.34 5.53 -3.47
CA TYR A 19 -5.60 4.67 -4.61
C TYR A 19 -6.96 3.97 -4.47
N THR A 20 -7.81 4.09 -5.49
CA THR A 20 -9.09 3.37 -5.54
C THR A 20 -8.90 2.01 -6.19
N LEU A 21 -9.22 0.94 -5.47
CA LEU A 21 -9.11 -0.43 -5.98
C LEU A 21 -10.13 -0.67 -7.11
N GLY A 22 -9.65 -1.01 -8.31
CA GLY A 22 -10.50 -1.31 -9.47
C GLY A 22 -11.11 -2.72 -9.47
N LYS A 23 -10.86 -3.50 -8.42
CA LYS A 23 -11.37 -4.86 -8.21
C LYS A 23 -11.29 -5.21 -6.74
N LYS A 24 -11.85 -6.34 -6.37
CA LYS A 24 -11.65 -6.95 -5.05
C LYS A 24 -10.21 -7.47 -4.91
N VAL A 25 -9.53 -7.11 -3.82
CA VAL A 25 -8.09 -7.39 -3.63
C VAL A 25 -7.86 -8.19 -2.36
N SER A 26 -7.05 -9.24 -2.45
CA SER A 26 -6.61 -10.00 -1.29
C SER A 26 -5.60 -9.19 -0.48
N ALA A 27 -5.84 -9.07 0.82
CA ALA A 27 -5.06 -8.25 1.73
C ALA A 27 -4.69 -9.01 2.99
N ILE A 28 -3.42 -8.94 3.37
CA ILE A 28 -2.90 -9.54 4.60
C ILE A 28 -2.92 -8.47 5.67
N GLN A 29 -3.72 -8.64 6.72
CA GLN A 29 -3.80 -7.66 7.79
C GLN A 29 -2.46 -7.58 8.55
N ILE A 30 -2.04 -6.36 8.86
CA ILE A 30 -0.91 -6.07 9.74
C ILE A 30 -1.50 -5.69 11.09
N LEU A 31 -1.27 -6.53 12.10
CA LEU A 31 -1.74 -6.26 13.45
C LEU A 31 -0.87 -5.19 14.12
N PRO A 32 -1.42 -4.44 15.09
CA PRO A 32 -0.63 -3.61 15.97
C PRO A 32 0.50 -4.42 16.63
N PRO A 33 1.66 -3.79 16.90
CA PRO A 33 2.72 -4.47 17.63
C PRO A 33 2.21 -4.93 19.00
N GLY A 34 2.61 -6.13 19.40
CA GLY A 34 2.38 -6.62 20.76
C GLY A 34 3.32 -5.97 21.77
N GLU A 35 3.28 -6.42 23.02
CA GLU A 35 4.21 -5.99 24.08
C GLU A 35 5.69 -6.27 23.74
N ASP A 36 5.92 -7.26 22.87
CA ASP A 36 7.24 -7.63 22.33
C ASP A 36 7.75 -6.63 21.25
N GLY A 37 6.94 -5.66 20.85
CA GLY A 37 7.24 -4.72 19.76
C GLY A 37 7.20 -5.35 18.37
N ILE A 38 6.88 -6.65 18.26
CA ILE A 38 6.86 -7.39 17.01
C ILE A 38 5.51 -7.22 16.35
N ARG A 39 5.52 -6.80 15.09
CA ARG A 39 4.31 -6.77 14.25
C ARG A 39 3.98 -8.17 13.79
N ARG A 40 2.72 -8.57 13.99
CA ARG A 40 2.21 -9.87 13.55
C ARG A 40 1.28 -9.69 12.35
N LEU A 41 1.17 -10.75 11.56
CA LEU A 41 0.19 -10.80 10.47
C LEU A 41 -1.11 -11.38 11.01
N GLY A 42 -2.22 -10.75 10.65
CA GLY A 42 -3.57 -11.18 10.95
C GLY A 42 -4.16 -12.02 9.82
N LEU A 43 -5.48 -11.91 9.67
CA LEU A 43 -6.21 -12.66 8.65
C LEU A 43 -5.89 -12.17 7.23
N ILE A 44 -5.99 -13.10 6.28
CA ILE A 44 -6.15 -12.75 4.86
C ILE A 44 -7.61 -12.38 4.67
N THR A 45 -7.86 -11.13 4.30
CA THR A 45 -9.19 -10.59 3.99
C THR A 45 -9.25 -10.15 2.53
N GLN A 46 -10.42 -9.70 2.10
CA GLN A 46 -10.58 -9.06 0.80
C GLN A 46 -11.09 -7.64 0.95
N LEU A 47 -10.31 -6.69 0.43
CA LEU A 47 -10.73 -5.30 0.29
C LEU A 47 -11.71 -5.20 -0.88
N PRO A 48 -12.83 -4.49 -0.73
CA PRO A 48 -13.84 -4.39 -1.78
C PRO A 48 -13.32 -3.56 -2.96
N GLU A 49 -13.89 -3.81 -4.14
CA GLU A 49 -13.77 -2.89 -5.27
C GLU A 49 -14.31 -1.51 -4.87
N GLY A 50 -13.65 -0.45 -5.31
CA GLY A 50 -13.95 0.93 -4.93
C GLY A 50 -13.37 1.35 -3.59
N ALA A 51 -12.72 0.45 -2.83
CA ALA A 51 -12.02 0.84 -1.61
C ALA A 51 -10.91 1.84 -1.90
N GLU A 52 -10.88 2.92 -1.14
CA GLU A 52 -9.84 3.95 -1.20
C GLU A 52 -8.74 3.63 -0.19
N VAL A 53 -7.58 3.18 -0.68
CA VAL A 53 -6.46 2.75 0.14
C VAL A 53 -5.34 3.78 0.06
N ASN A 54 -4.71 4.10 1.19
CA ASN A 54 -3.53 4.96 1.21
C ASN A 54 -2.27 4.11 1.21
N VAL A 55 -1.39 4.31 0.23
CA VAL A 55 -0.12 3.58 0.14
C VAL A 55 0.85 4.16 1.17
N GLY A 56 1.16 3.41 2.24
CA GLY A 56 1.93 3.90 3.38
C GLY A 56 3.39 3.43 3.44
N GLY A 57 3.90 2.79 2.38
CA GLY A 57 5.30 2.38 2.29
C GLY A 57 5.51 0.98 1.70
N PRO A 58 6.75 0.46 1.75
CA PRO A 58 7.09 -0.83 1.17
C PRO A 58 6.37 -1.99 1.85
N GLY A 59 6.14 -3.07 1.10
CA GLY A 59 5.67 -4.33 1.63
C GLY A 59 6.76 -5.12 2.34
N PHE A 60 6.48 -6.39 2.62
CA PHE A 60 7.49 -7.31 3.18
C PHE A 60 8.43 -7.89 2.12
N ASN A 61 8.17 -7.63 0.85
CA ASN A 61 9.04 -7.96 -0.29
C ASN A 61 8.73 -7.02 -1.48
N ASP A 62 9.48 -7.16 -2.57
CA ASP A 62 9.38 -6.32 -3.77
C ASP A 62 8.09 -6.51 -4.59
N ARG A 63 7.19 -7.42 -4.19
CA ARG A 63 5.91 -7.67 -4.85
C ARG A 63 4.72 -7.12 -4.07
N THR A 64 4.96 -6.66 -2.84
CA THR A 64 3.91 -6.22 -1.95
C THR A 64 4.13 -4.78 -1.55
N VAL A 65 3.05 -4.14 -1.14
CA VAL A 65 3.06 -2.78 -0.64
C VAL A 65 2.19 -2.69 0.60
N LYS A 66 2.59 -1.83 1.52
CA LYS A 66 1.80 -1.53 2.70
C LYS A 66 0.76 -0.48 2.37
N VAL A 67 -0.49 -0.74 2.70
CA VAL A 67 -1.59 0.20 2.57
C VAL A 67 -2.34 0.36 3.89
N SER A 68 -3.09 1.44 4.02
CA SER A 68 -4.08 1.62 5.07
C SER A 68 -5.46 1.85 4.51
N TRP A 69 -6.46 1.20 5.10
CA TRP A 69 -7.88 1.30 4.76
C TRP A 69 -8.72 1.13 6.02
N GLU A 70 -9.72 2.00 6.21
CA GLU A 70 -10.61 2.02 7.38
C GLU A 70 -9.88 1.87 8.74
N GLY A 71 -8.77 2.58 8.90
CA GLY A 71 -7.97 2.58 10.14
C GLY A 71 -7.11 1.33 10.36
N SER A 72 -7.19 0.33 9.48
CA SER A 72 -6.35 -0.87 9.51
C SER A 72 -5.21 -0.80 8.51
N SER A 73 -4.10 -1.50 8.79
CA SER A 73 -2.96 -1.63 7.88
C SER A 73 -2.96 -3.00 7.22
N TYR A 74 -2.59 -3.05 5.94
CA TYR A 74 -2.56 -4.28 5.15
C TYR A 74 -1.32 -4.33 4.26
N PHE A 75 -0.91 -5.55 3.91
CA PHE A 75 -0.10 -5.78 2.71
C PHE A 75 -1.00 -6.26 1.57
N ILE A 76 -0.82 -5.68 0.39
CA ILE A 76 -1.45 -6.11 -0.86
C ILE A 76 -0.38 -6.30 -1.94
N PHE A 77 -0.70 -7.00 -3.03
CA PHE A 77 0.22 -7.15 -4.14
C PHE A 77 0.21 -5.91 -5.04
N LEU A 78 1.38 -5.53 -5.55
CA LEU A 78 1.52 -4.39 -6.46
C LEU A 78 0.71 -4.56 -7.75
N GLU A 79 0.59 -5.78 -8.26
CA GLU A 79 -0.20 -6.10 -9.46
C GLU A 79 -1.70 -5.79 -9.31
N ASP A 80 -2.19 -5.71 -8.08
CA ASP A 80 -3.58 -5.35 -7.78
C ASP A 80 -3.80 -3.83 -7.80
N LEU A 81 -2.73 -3.04 -7.70
CA LEU A 81 -2.72 -1.58 -7.87
C LEU A 81 -2.41 -1.14 -9.30
N ASP A 82 -1.87 -2.02 -10.15
CA ASP A 82 -1.55 -1.69 -11.54
C ASP A 82 -2.80 -1.74 -12.44
N THR A 83 -3.75 -0.80 -12.27
CA THR A 83 -4.87 -0.60 -13.22
C THR A 83 -4.76 0.66 -14.08
N VAL A 84 -3.55 1.02 -14.54
CA VAL A 84 -3.41 2.05 -15.60
C VAL A 84 -2.33 1.70 -16.64
N LYS A 85 -2.56 0.65 -17.44
CA LYS A 85 -2.05 0.60 -18.83
C LYS A 85 -3.01 -0.11 -19.81
N LYS A 86 -4.32 0.21 -19.80
CA LYS A 86 -5.18 -0.06 -20.99
C LYS A 86 -6.56 0.62 -20.98
N ARG A 87 -6.62 1.95 -20.91
CA ARG A 87 -7.79 2.72 -21.40
C ARG A 87 -7.41 4.04 -22.10
N VAL A 88 -6.31 4.02 -22.85
CA VAL A 88 -5.99 5.05 -23.87
C VAL A 88 -5.47 4.36 -25.13
N ALA A 89 -6.32 3.50 -25.72
CA ALA A 89 -6.12 2.97 -27.07
C ALA A 89 -7.48 2.74 -27.77
N SER A 90 -8.48 3.56 -27.43
CA SER A 90 -9.80 3.50 -28.06
C SER A 90 -10.40 4.90 -28.11
N THR A 91 -9.78 5.80 -28.90
CA THR A 91 -10.43 6.91 -29.62
C THR A 91 -9.40 7.48 -30.60
N ALA A 92 -9.22 6.80 -31.73
CA ALA A 92 -8.89 7.45 -32.99
C ALA A 92 -9.85 6.83 -34.02
N ILE A 93 -11.07 7.35 -34.01
CA ILE A 93 -12.04 7.27 -35.10
C ILE A 93 -11.81 8.50 -35.97
N GLY A 94 -11.75 8.32 -37.29
CA GLY A 94 -11.67 9.40 -38.28
C GLY A 94 -10.60 9.14 -39.32
#